data_AF-A0A497HL61-F1
#
_entry.id   AF-A0A497HL61-F1
#
_cell.length_a   1.000
_cell.length_b   1.000
_cell.length_c   1.000
_cell.angle_alpha   90.00
_cell.angle_beta   90.00
_cell.angle_gamma   90.00
#
_symmetry.space_group_name_H-M   'P 1'
#
loop_
_entity.id
_entity.type
_entity.pdbx_description
1 polymer ?
#
loop_
_entity_poly.entity_id
_entity_poly.type
_entity_poly.pdbx_seq_one_letter_code
_entity_poly.pdbx_strand_id
1 'polypeptide(L)'
;MFNKKEILEKTINILERGNFIISRSYYGKSSFDVLARKRQRILLIKVLVNIDSLDYKRAQEMFTLAKTLASSPLIIGIKTTQGKMENGVVYER
;
A
#
# COMPACT_ATOMS: atom_id res chain seq x y z
N MET A 1 -12.25 2.59 -15.78
CA MET A 1 -12.52 2.66 -14.32
C MET A 1 -11.39 1.91 -13.64
N PHE A 2 -10.52 2.58 -12.87
CA PHE A 2 -9.36 1.91 -12.27
C PHE A 2 -9.82 0.81 -11.32
N ASN A 3 -9.39 -0.42 -11.59
CA ASN A 3 -9.59 -1.55 -10.68
C ASN A 3 -8.35 -1.71 -9.76
N LYS A 4 -8.51 -2.45 -8.66
CA LYS A 4 -7.42 -2.67 -7.69
C LYS A 4 -6.16 -3.23 -8.35
N LYS A 5 -6.31 -4.17 -9.30
CA LYS A 5 -5.20 -4.84 -9.98
C LYS A 5 -4.36 -3.85 -10.79
N GLU A 6 -5.00 -2.93 -11.52
CA GLU A 6 -4.30 -1.89 -12.26
C GLU A 6 -3.50 -0.94 -11.36
N ILE A 7 -4.08 -0.55 -10.22
CA ILE A 7 -3.39 0.31 -9.24
C ILE A 7 -2.18 -0.44 -8.65
N LEU A 8 -2.34 -1.74 -8.35
CA LEU A 8 -1.29 -2.60 -7.84
C LEU A 8 -0.13 -2.76 -8.83
N GLU A 9 -0.41 -3.10 -10.09
CA GLU A 9 0.64 -3.25 -11.10
C GLU A 9 1.34 -1.91 -11.37
N LYS A 10 0.61 -0.78 -11.42
CA LYS A 10 1.23 0.54 -11.53
C LYS A 10 2.15 0.85 -10.34
N THR A 11 1.71 0.51 -9.13
CA THR A 11 2.50 0.67 -7.90
C THR A 11 3.80 -0.12 -8.00
N ILE A 12 3.71 -1.40 -8.39
CA ILE A 12 4.87 -2.28 -8.53
C ILE A 12 5.84 -1.71 -9.58
N ASN A 13 5.35 -1.32 -10.76
CA ASN A 13 6.17 -0.73 -11.82
C ASN A 13 6.87 0.57 -11.39
N ILE A 14 6.26 1.38 -10.51
CA ILE A 14 6.90 2.58 -9.94
C ILE A 14 8.04 2.18 -8.99
N LEU A 15 7.79 1.22 -8.11
CA LEU A 15 8.77 0.76 -7.13
C LEU A 15 9.96 0.07 -7.81
N GLU A 16 9.72 -0.75 -8.83
CA GLU A 16 10.76 -1.42 -9.61
C GLU A 16 11.66 -0.41 -10.35
N ARG A 17 11.07 0.61 -11.00
CA ARG A 17 11.83 1.74 -11.56
C ARG A 17 12.61 2.52 -10.51
N GLY A 18 12.12 2.51 -9.27
CA GLY A 18 12.80 3.04 -8.10
C GLY A 18 13.90 2.14 -7.55
N ASN A 19 14.22 1.00 -8.18
CA ASN A 19 15.18 -0.02 -7.74
C ASN A 19 14.82 -0.64 -6.38
N PHE A 20 13.52 -0.82 -6.11
CA PHE A 20 13.06 -1.64 -4.98
C PHE A 20 13.00 -3.12 -5.39
N ILE A 21 13.34 -4.00 -4.46
CA ILE A 21 13.08 -5.44 -4.55
C ILE A 21 11.67 -5.69 -4.00
N ILE A 22 10.85 -6.40 -4.75
CA ILE A 22 9.41 -6.54 -4.49
C ILE A 22 9.06 -7.97 -4.08
N SER A 23 8.20 -8.10 -3.07
CA SER A 23 7.53 -9.35 -2.71
C SER A 23 6.02 -9.12 -2.65
N ARG A 24 5.25 -9.95 -3.37
CA ARG A 24 3.79 -9.87 -3.45
C ARG A 24 3.18 -10.76 -2.35
N SER A 25 2.13 -10.27 -1.68
CA SER A 25 1.31 -11.12 -0.83
C SER A 25 0.45 -12.03 -1.70
N TYR A 26 0.57 -13.34 -1.54
CA TYR A 26 -0.21 -14.33 -2.29
C TYR A 26 -1.63 -14.52 -1.73
N TYR A 27 -1.91 -14.06 -0.50
CA TYR A 27 -3.18 -14.30 0.17
C TYR A 27 -4.11 -13.07 0.06
N GLY A 28 -5.28 -13.25 -0.56
CA GLY A 28 -6.25 -12.19 -0.86
C GLY A 28 -6.85 -11.46 0.37
N LYS A 29 -6.65 -12.00 1.59
CA LYS A 29 -7.08 -11.36 2.85
C LYS A 29 -5.95 -10.71 3.65
N SER A 30 -4.71 -10.67 3.14
CA SER A 30 -3.59 -10.07 3.86
C SER A 30 -3.80 -8.58 4.20
N SER A 31 -3.20 -8.14 5.30
CA SER A 31 -3.17 -6.75 5.76
C SER A 31 -2.32 -5.83 4.86
N PHE A 32 -1.51 -6.41 3.95
CA PHE A 32 -0.76 -5.71 2.91
C PHE A 32 -0.86 -6.46 1.57
N ASP A 33 -0.54 -5.79 0.46
CA ASP A 33 -0.49 -6.41 -0.87
C ASP A 33 0.96 -6.57 -1.37
N VAL A 34 1.86 -5.66 -1.00
CA VAL A 34 3.27 -5.65 -1.43
C VAL A 34 4.21 -5.29 -0.29
N LEU A 35 5.33 -6.01 -0.19
CA LEU A 35 6.51 -5.60 0.57
C LEU A 35 7.57 -5.13 -0.44
N ALA A 36 8.11 -3.93 -0.25
CA ALA A 36 9.14 -3.38 -1.13
C ALA A 36 10.36 -2.95 -0.33
N ARG A 37 11.56 -3.39 -0.72
CA ARG A 37 12.80 -3.07 -0.02
C ARG A 37 13.80 -2.34 -0.92
N LYS A 38 14.39 -1.27 -0.41
CA LYS A 38 15.56 -0.59 -1.01
C LYS A 38 16.56 -0.25 0.08
N ARG A 39 17.71 -0.93 0.07
CA ARG A 39 18.75 -0.83 1.12
C ARG A 39 18.14 -1.13 2.51
N GLN A 40 18.16 -0.14 3.40
CA GLN A 40 17.63 -0.16 4.77
C GLN A 40 16.12 0.17 4.83
N ARG A 41 15.52 0.69 3.75
CA ARG A 41 14.10 1.07 3.72
C ARG A 41 13.26 -0.13 3.33
N ILE A 42 12.26 -0.44 4.14
CA ILE A 42 11.24 -1.44 3.86
C ILE A 42 9.89 -0.73 3.86
N LEU A 43 9.11 -0.92 2.81
CA LEU A 43 7.75 -0.41 2.68
C LEU A 43 6.79 -1.58 2.75
N LEU A 44 5.77 -1.45 3.60
CA LEU A 44 4.65 -2.37 3.68
C LEU A 44 3.44 -1.68 3.06
N ILE A 45 3.02 -2.13 1.89
CA ILE A 45 2.08 -1.37 1.05
C ILE A 45 0.76 -2.11 0.92
N LYS A 46 -0.34 -1.40 1.19
CA LYS A 46 -1.71 -1.84 0.92
C LYS A 46 -2.32 -1.01 -0.20
N VAL A 47 -2.93 -1.67 -1.17
CA VAL A 47 -3.63 -1.02 -2.29
C VAL A 47 -5.14 -1.17 -2.11
N LEU A 48 -5.85 -0.05 -2.16
CA LEU A 48 -7.30 0.02 -2.06
C LEU A 48 -7.85 0.96 -3.14
N VAL A 49 -9.04 0.66 -3.67
CA VAL A 49 -9.71 1.61 -4.58
C VAL A 49 -10.24 2.80 -3.76
N ASN A 50 -10.97 2.51 -2.67
CA ASN A 50 -11.37 3.48 -1.65
C ASN A 50 -10.51 3.27 -0.40
N ILE A 51 -9.73 4.26 0.02
CA ILE A 51 -8.86 4.11 1.20
C ILE A 51 -9.66 4.00 2.51
N ASP A 52 -10.89 4.53 2.55
CA ASP A 52 -11.78 4.43 3.72
C ASP A 52 -12.35 3.00 3.90
N SER A 53 -12.13 2.10 2.93
CA SER A 53 -12.52 0.70 3.09
C SER A 53 -11.56 -0.08 4.00
N LEU A 54 -10.48 0.56 4.49
CA LEU A 54 -9.60 -0.04 5.47
C LEU A 54 -10.25 0.02 6.86
N ASP A 55 -10.63 -1.13 7.40
CA ASP A 55 -11.13 -1.20 8.78
C ASP A 55 -9.99 -1.11 9.81
N TYR A 56 -10.36 -0.73 11.04
CA TYR A 56 -9.44 -0.54 12.16
C TYR A 56 -8.61 -1.79 12.46
N LYS A 57 -9.23 -2.97 12.44
CA LYS A 57 -8.55 -4.23 12.76
C LYS A 57 -7.43 -4.51 11.76
N ARG A 58 -7.70 -4.37 10.46
CA ARG A 58 -6.70 -4.56 9.40
C ARG A 58 -5.61 -3.50 9.44
N ALA A 59 -5.96 -2.26 9.76
CA ALA A 59 -4.98 -1.19 9.97
C ALA A 59 -4.04 -1.52 11.15
N GLN A 60 -4.60 -2.01 12.26
CA GLN A 60 -3.82 -2.40 13.45
C GLN A 60 -2.91 -3.61 13.17
N GLU A 61 -3.40 -4.62 12.44
CA GLU A 61 -2.61 -5.76 11.98
C GLU A 61 -1.44 -5.30 11.09
N MET A 62 -1.71 -4.42 10.12
CA MET A 62 -0.70 -3.84 9.24
C MET A 62 0.34 -3.04 10.03
N PHE A 63 -0.10 -2.22 10.99
CA PHE A 63 0.79 -1.43 11.84
C PHE A 63 1.67 -2.30 12.75
N THR A 64 1.12 -3.38 13.28
CA THR A 64 1.86 -4.35 14.10
C THR A 64 2.94 -5.03 13.27
N LEU A 65 2.61 -5.52 12.07
CA LEU A 65 3.59 -6.08 11.15
C LEU A 65 4.65 -5.06 10.75
N ALA A 66 4.24 -3.82 10.52
CA ALA A 66 5.15 -2.76 10.13
C ALA A 66 6.21 -2.51 11.22
N LYS A 67 5.81 -2.47 12.49
CA LYS A 67 6.71 -2.38 13.65
C LYS A 67 7.66 -3.57 13.72
N THR A 68 7.15 -4.79 13.62
CA THR A 68 7.96 -6.01 13.69
C THR A 68 9.02 -6.06 12.59
N LEU A 69 8.69 -5.58 11.40
CA LEU A 69 9.59 -5.58 10.24
C LEU A 69 10.45 -4.31 10.13
N ALA A 70 10.35 -3.37 11.08
CA ALA A 70 10.94 -2.03 10.99
C ALA A 70 10.68 -1.37 9.62
N SER A 71 9.44 -1.47 9.15
CA SER A 71 8.99 -0.99 7.84
C SER A 71 8.03 0.18 7.96
N SER A 72 7.93 0.99 6.90
CA SER A 72 6.96 2.08 6.81
C SER A 72 5.67 1.56 6.16
N PRO A 73 4.53 1.57 6.86
CA PRO A 73 3.25 1.20 6.27
C PRO A 73 2.75 2.32 5.35
N LEU A 74 2.26 1.97 4.15
CA LEU A 74 1.70 2.91 3.18
C LEU A 74 0.38 2.37 2.61
N ILE A 75 -0.60 3.26 2.47
CA ILE A 75 -1.87 2.98 1.80
C ILE A 75 -1.87 3.74 0.48
N ILE A 76 -2.12 3.02 -0.62
CA ILE A 76 -2.24 3.59 -1.95
C ILE A 76 -3.68 3.41 -2.42
N GLY A 77 -4.30 4.51 -2.84
CA GLY A 77 -5.62 4.48 -3.44
C GLY A 77 -5.91 5.70 -4.29
N ILE A 78 -7.12 5.77 -4.83
CA ILE A 78 -7.52 6.80 -5.80
C ILE A 78 -8.70 7.65 -5.32
N LYS A 79 -9.36 7.24 -4.24
CA LYS A 79 -10.50 7.94 -3.67
C LYS A 79 -10.67 7.66 -2.18
N THR A 80 -11.36 8.57 -1.52
CA THR A 80 -12.06 8.35 -0.25
C THR A 80 -13.55 8.17 -0.54
N THR A 81 -14.35 8.00 0.51
CA THR A 81 -15.82 8.04 0.45
C THR A 81 -16.32 9.43 0.07
N GLN A 82 -15.55 10.48 0.38
CA GLN A 82 -15.89 11.88 0.09
C GLN A 82 -15.59 12.29 -1.35
N GLY A 83 -14.78 11.53 -2.09
CA GLY A 83 -14.46 11.84 -3.47
C GLY A 83 -13.11 11.32 -3.93
N LYS A 84 -12.69 11.74 -5.12
CA LYS A 84 -11.37 11.39 -5.66
C LYS A 84 -10.27 12.05 -4.83
N MET A 85 -9.17 11.33 -4.63
CA MET A 85 -7.96 11.91 -4.07
C MET A 85 -7.24 12.72 -5.15
N GLU A 86 -6.50 13.75 -4.73
CA GLU A 86 -5.72 14.56 -5.64
C GLU A 86 -4.50 13.79 -6.15
N ASN A 87 -4.17 14.01 -7.42
CA ASN A 87 -3.01 13.37 -8.03
C ASN A 87 -1.72 14.00 -7.50
N GLY A 88 -0.74 13.15 -7.15
CA GLY A 88 0.59 13.61 -6.71
C GLY A 88 0.65 14.10 -5.27
N VAL A 89 -0.42 13.92 -4.49
CA VAL A 89 -0.49 14.33 -3.08
C VAL A 89 -0.24 13.16 -2.15
N VAL A 90 0.55 13.40 -1.11
CA VAL A 90 0.71 12.49 0.03
C VAL A 90 -0.18 13.01 1.15
N TYR A 91 -1.03 12.14 1.68
CA TYR A 91 -1.90 12.44 2.81
C TYR A 91 -1.30 11.81 4.06
N GLU A 92 -1.17 12.60 5.13
CA GLU A 92 -0.70 12.15 6.44
C GLU A 92 -1.81 12.35 7.48
N ARG A 93 -1.88 11.46 8.46
CA ARG A 93 -2.80 11.52 9.60
C ARG A 93 -2.09 11.08 10.86
#